data_AF-A0A7V4WB19-F1
#
_entry.id   AF-A0A7V4WB19-F1
#
_cell.length_a   1.000
_cell.length_b   1.000
_cell.length_c   1.000
_cell.angle_alpha   90.00
_cell.angle_beta   90.00
_cell.angle_gamma   90.00
#
_symmetry.space_group_name_H-M   'P 1'
#
loop_
_entity.id
_entity.type
_entity.pdbx_description
1 polymer ?
#
loop_
_entity_poly.entity_id
_entity_poly.type
_entity_poly.pdbx_seq_one_letter_code
_entity_poly.pdbx_strand_id
1 'polypeptide(L)'
;MRKAIIPIAVLIFIAVSVQAAQKITTEKKGTYVYWFTFKDAFGKDQVTQPVKFKGKSADLNTEPLGVKFSGAKLYVMDKRTGNLAIKDYAAPKDPKSAKPVALKSDDFQYVRTIRLKVVSKDGAPVESALVEITDGEGTPMRAIITPADRGIAVFENVATGEINVRVKAEGAEKTIDSDVELSAKRKTPDFEREIRVAGDVETLPVTETKPTAAPSEETRPGAESTANAIFQMIAGLIFLAIAIAVIYFVLKSKGVTAQQALKKMGVQFPESTATTGTATSAEPASSVDPNICQFCGQRKDAAGNCACTISPAATPAYSPGNPRLVGAQGAYSGHIFEITSESVTIGRDLGNSIALADDSTVSRRHATITKIDGEYTIRDEGSSNGTFVNGARITEQKLKPGDEVQIGGTRFRFEV
;
A
#
# COMPACT_ATOMS: atom_id res chain seq x y z
N MET A 1 11.72 -50.25 46.05
CA MET A 1 12.29 -49.18 45.20
C MET A 1 11.77 -49.38 43.77
N ARG A 2 10.97 -48.44 43.26
CA ARG A 2 10.31 -48.53 41.95
C ARG A 2 11.33 -48.32 40.83
N LYS A 3 11.40 -49.25 39.87
CA LYS A 3 12.13 -49.09 38.61
C LYS A 3 11.32 -48.13 37.71
N ALA A 4 11.90 -46.98 37.37
CA ALA A 4 11.38 -46.12 36.32
C ALA A 4 12.14 -46.44 35.01
N ILE A 5 11.42 -47.00 34.05
CA ILE A 5 11.82 -47.16 32.67
C ILE A 5 11.49 -45.83 31.98
N ILE A 6 12.49 -45.13 31.46
CA ILE A 6 12.30 -43.95 30.60
C ILE A 6 12.45 -44.45 29.15
N PRO A 7 11.40 -44.38 28.31
CA PRO A 7 11.50 -44.84 26.93
C PRO A 7 12.10 -43.76 26.02
N ILE A 8 12.70 -44.29 24.98
CA ILE A 8 13.44 -43.70 23.88
C ILE A 8 12.56 -42.80 22.99
N ALA A 9 13.14 -41.66 22.62
CA ALA A 9 12.99 -40.87 21.39
C ALA A 9 11.63 -40.79 20.67
N VAL A 10 11.14 -39.55 20.51
CA VAL A 10 10.44 -39.12 19.29
C VAL A 10 10.99 -37.73 18.91
N LEU A 11 12.12 -37.70 18.20
CA LEU A 11 12.48 -36.54 17.39
C LEU A 11 11.62 -36.60 16.12
N ILE A 12 10.58 -35.79 16.06
CA ILE A 12 9.85 -35.54 14.81
C ILE A 12 10.75 -34.64 13.96
N PHE A 13 11.61 -35.26 13.15
CA PHE A 13 12.18 -34.57 11.99
C PHE A 13 11.04 -34.30 11.01
N ILE A 14 10.54 -33.06 10.99
CA ILE A 14 9.79 -32.57 9.84
C ILE A 14 10.80 -32.51 8.69
N ALA A 15 10.85 -33.58 7.90
CA ALA A 15 11.50 -33.55 6.61
C ALA A 15 10.76 -32.52 5.77
N VAL A 16 11.32 -31.31 5.68
CA VAL A 16 10.98 -30.35 4.63
C VAL A 16 11.38 -31.03 3.33
N SER A 17 10.43 -31.76 2.74
CA SER A 17 10.59 -32.31 1.41
C SER A 17 10.79 -31.12 0.49
N VAL A 18 12.01 -30.98 -0.05
CA VAL A 18 12.29 -30.08 -1.15
C VAL A 18 11.48 -30.58 -2.34
N GLN A 19 10.23 -30.14 -2.44
CA GLN A 19 9.40 -30.35 -3.61
C GLN A 19 10.11 -29.66 -4.77
N ALA A 20 10.29 -30.38 -5.88
CA ALA A 20 10.73 -29.77 -7.13
C ALA A 20 9.70 -28.68 -7.47
N ALA A 21 10.12 -27.42 -7.36
CA ALA A 21 9.23 -26.30 -7.64
C ALA A 21 8.94 -26.26 -9.14
N GLN A 22 7.65 -26.19 -9.50
CA GLN A 22 7.25 -25.91 -10.87
C GLN A 22 7.87 -24.57 -11.29
N LYS A 23 8.31 -24.45 -12.54
CA LYS A 23 8.91 -23.20 -13.04
C LYS A 23 7.92 -22.38 -13.82
N ILE A 24 8.10 -21.07 -13.79
CA ILE A 24 7.60 -20.13 -14.80
C ILE A 24 8.74 -19.82 -15.76
N THR A 25 8.45 -19.77 -17.07
CA THR A 25 9.42 -19.41 -18.11
C THR A 25 8.87 -18.38 -19.08
N THR A 26 9.73 -17.51 -19.60
CA THR A 26 9.38 -16.45 -20.56
C THR A 26 10.32 -16.50 -21.77
N GLU A 27 9.81 -16.17 -22.96
CA GLU A 27 10.65 -16.10 -24.18
C GLU A 27 11.75 -15.04 -24.09
N LYS A 28 11.35 -13.86 -23.58
CA LYS A 28 12.20 -12.67 -23.46
C LYS A 28 12.75 -12.54 -22.05
N LYS A 29 13.99 -12.04 -21.95
CA LYS A 29 14.58 -11.67 -20.66
C LYS A 29 13.93 -10.37 -20.21
N GLY A 30 13.45 -10.33 -18.96
CA GLY A 30 12.75 -9.16 -18.45
C GLY A 30 12.76 -9.06 -16.93
N THR A 31 12.00 -8.10 -16.41
CA THR A 31 11.61 -8.04 -15.01
C THR A 31 10.11 -8.23 -14.97
N TYR A 32 9.67 -9.26 -14.27
CA TYR A 32 8.27 -9.66 -14.20
C TYR A 32 7.79 -9.67 -12.75
N VAL A 33 6.48 -9.56 -12.58
CA VAL A 33 5.79 -9.75 -11.30
C VAL A 33 4.67 -10.75 -11.54
N TYR A 34 4.52 -11.75 -10.68
CA TYR A 34 3.39 -12.67 -10.75
C TYR A 34 2.64 -12.77 -9.42
N TRP A 35 1.37 -13.15 -9.50
CA TRP A 35 0.53 -13.50 -8.36
C TRP A 35 -0.56 -14.47 -8.80
N PHE A 36 -1.27 -15.05 -7.85
CA PHE A 36 -2.44 -15.88 -8.13
C PHE A 36 -3.71 -15.23 -7.59
N THR A 37 -4.81 -15.46 -8.28
CA THR A 37 -6.15 -15.38 -7.70
C THR A 37 -6.73 -16.79 -7.64
N PHE A 38 -7.46 -17.14 -6.59
CA PHE A 38 -8.03 -18.48 -6.44
C PHE A 38 -9.17 -18.47 -5.43
N LYS A 39 -9.96 -19.55 -5.41
CA LYS A 39 -10.89 -19.83 -4.32
C LYS A 39 -10.25 -20.80 -3.33
N ASP A 40 -10.25 -20.45 -2.05
CA ASP A 40 -9.76 -21.34 -1.00
C ASP A 40 -10.68 -22.55 -0.75
N ALA A 41 -10.36 -23.36 0.26
CA ALA A 41 -11.13 -24.54 0.62
C ALA A 41 -12.61 -24.24 1.01
N PHE A 42 -12.93 -22.98 1.35
CA PHE A 42 -14.27 -22.51 1.69
C PHE A 42 -14.96 -21.79 0.53
N GLY A 43 -14.32 -21.72 -0.64
CA GLY A 43 -14.86 -21.04 -1.82
C GLY A 43 -14.66 -19.53 -1.81
N LYS A 44 -13.93 -18.97 -0.84
CA LYS A 44 -13.68 -17.53 -0.73
C LYS A 44 -12.55 -17.13 -1.69
N ASP A 45 -12.74 -16.00 -2.37
CA ASP A 45 -11.73 -15.44 -3.26
C ASP A 45 -10.52 -14.95 -2.46
N GLN A 46 -9.35 -15.33 -2.95
CA GLN A 46 -8.04 -15.03 -2.37
C GLN A 46 -7.12 -14.52 -3.46
N VAL A 47 -6.18 -13.66 -3.05
CA VAL A 47 -5.11 -13.14 -3.90
C VAL A 47 -3.80 -13.31 -3.16
N THR A 48 -2.77 -13.83 -3.84
CA THR A 48 -1.44 -13.98 -3.22
C THR A 48 -0.66 -12.68 -3.26
N GLN A 49 0.33 -12.55 -2.38
CA GLN A 49 1.31 -11.48 -2.51
C GLN A 49 2.02 -11.55 -3.87
N PRO A 50 2.29 -10.39 -4.52
CA PRO A 50 3.04 -10.37 -5.77
C PRO A 50 4.51 -10.75 -5.58
N VAL A 51 5.00 -11.67 -6.42
CA VAL A 51 6.39 -12.12 -6.41
C VAL A 51 7.11 -11.58 -7.65
N LYS A 52 8.23 -10.90 -7.42
CA LYS A 52 9.07 -10.35 -8.50
C LYS A 52 10.14 -11.35 -8.91
N PHE A 53 10.37 -11.48 -10.21
CA PHE A 53 11.54 -12.18 -10.74
C PHE A 53 12.19 -11.44 -11.91
N LYS A 54 13.48 -11.75 -12.14
CA LYS A 54 14.28 -11.21 -13.25
C LYS A 54 14.86 -12.35 -14.06
N GLY A 55 14.94 -12.17 -15.37
CA GLY A 55 15.51 -13.18 -16.27
C GLY A 55 14.47 -13.76 -17.22
N LYS A 56 14.66 -15.04 -17.56
CA LYS A 56 13.76 -15.82 -18.42
C LYS A 56 12.99 -16.92 -17.67
N SER A 57 13.26 -17.10 -16.38
CA SER A 57 12.71 -18.19 -15.58
C SER A 57 12.79 -17.84 -14.11
N ALA A 58 11.84 -18.36 -13.34
CA ALA A 58 11.88 -18.40 -11.88
C ALA A 58 11.15 -19.66 -11.39
N ASP A 59 11.42 -20.05 -10.16
CA ASP A 59 10.61 -21.04 -9.46
C ASP A 59 9.27 -20.39 -9.08
N LEU A 60 8.19 -21.12 -9.31
CA LEU A 60 6.83 -20.67 -9.04
C LEU A 60 6.51 -20.97 -7.58
N ASN A 61 6.33 -19.92 -6.78
CA ASN A 61 5.91 -20.06 -5.39
C ASN A 61 4.41 -20.32 -5.32
N THR A 62 4.05 -21.56 -5.04
CA THR A 62 2.66 -22.02 -4.92
C THR A 62 2.24 -22.29 -3.48
N GLU A 63 3.14 -22.10 -2.51
CA GLU A 63 2.85 -22.32 -1.08
C GLU A 63 1.60 -21.55 -0.60
N PRO A 64 1.39 -20.28 -0.98
CA PRO A 64 0.21 -19.52 -0.54
C PRO A 64 -1.13 -20.06 -1.06
N LEU A 65 -1.15 -20.90 -2.09
CA LEU A 65 -2.37 -21.53 -2.59
C LEU A 65 -2.90 -22.60 -1.62
N GLY A 66 -2.03 -23.12 -0.75
CA GLY A 66 -2.35 -24.21 0.16
C GLY A 66 -2.61 -25.54 -0.55
N VAL A 67 -3.17 -26.50 0.19
CA VAL A 67 -3.40 -27.88 -0.29
C VAL A 67 -4.72 -28.00 -1.06
N LYS A 68 -5.69 -27.14 -0.76
CA LYS A 68 -7.02 -27.16 -1.37
C LYS A 68 -7.38 -25.76 -1.86
N PHE A 69 -7.43 -25.62 -3.18
CA PHE A 69 -7.91 -24.44 -3.88
C PHE A 69 -8.66 -24.84 -5.15
N SER A 70 -9.41 -23.91 -5.72
CA SER A 70 -10.07 -24.09 -7.01
C SER A 70 -10.05 -22.81 -7.83
N GLY A 71 -10.22 -22.93 -9.15
CA GLY A 71 -10.30 -21.79 -10.05
C GLY A 71 -9.07 -20.88 -10.03
N ALA A 72 -7.87 -21.42 -9.74
CA ALA A 72 -6.68 -20.59 -9.65
C ALA A 72 -6.32 -20.02 -11.03
N LYS A 73 -5.98 -18.73 -11.07
CA LYS A 73 -5.41 -18.05 -12.22
C LYS A 73 -4.07 -17.46 -11.83
N LEU A 74 -3.07 -17.69 -12.67
CA LEU A 74 -1.74 -17.09 -12.58
C LEU A 74 -1.70 -15.83 -13.44
N TYR A 75 -1.41 -14.72 -12.78
CA TYR A 75 -1.21 -13.41 -13.39
C TYR A 75 0.28 -13.12 -13.49
N VAL A 76 0.75 -12.67 -14.65
CA VAL A 76 2.18 -12.37 -14.87
C VAL A 76 2.32 -11.08 -15.65
N MET A 77 2.86 -10.05 -15.01
CA MET A 77 3.03 -8.72 -15.58
C MET A 77 4.49 -8.46 -16.00
N ASP A 78 4.71 -8.01 -17.23
CA ASP A 78 6.00 -7.43 -17.65
C ASP A 78 6.10 -5.99 -17.10
N LYS A 79 7.05 -5.75 -16.18
CA LYS A 79 7.22 -4.43 -15.56
C LYS A 79 7.59 -3.32 -16.54
N ARG A 80 8.15 -3.66 -17.71
CA ARG A 80 8.56 -2.68 -18.72
C ARG A 80 7.37 -2.21 -19.55
N THR A 81 6.49 -3.11 -19.96
CA THR A 81 5.35 -2.78 -20.83
C THR A 81 4.06 -2.58 -20.08
N GLY A 82 3.95 -3.05 -18.83
CA GLY A 82 2.70 -3.06 -18.07
C GLY A 82 1.67 -4.04 -18.62
N ASN A 83 2.05 -4.88 -19.59
CA ASN A 83 1.18 -5.92 -20.10
C ASN A 83 1.17 -7.11 -19.16
N LEU A 84 0.07 -7.82 -19.18
CA LEU A 84 -0.31 -8.86 -18.25
C LEU A 84 -0.71 -10.09 -19.06
N ALA A 85 -0.15 -11.23 -18.68
CA ALA A 85 -0.60 -12.54 -19.10
C ALA A 85 -1.44 -13.15 -17.98
N ILE A 86 -2.57 -13.75 -18.34
CA ILE A 86 -3.47 -14.43 -17.42
C ILE A 86 -3.59 -15.88 -17.88
N LYS A 87 -3.27 -16.84 -17.00
CA LYS A 87 -3.33 -18.27 -17.30
C LYS A 87 -4.13 -19.00 -16.23
N ASP A 88 -5.01 -19.91 -16.64
CA ASP A 88 -5.57 -20.86 -15.70
C ASP A 88 -4.45 -21.73 -15.10
N TYR A 89 -4.54 -21.96 -13.80
CA TYR A 89 -3.55 -22.71 -13.04
C TYR A 89 -4.21 -23.88 -12.33
N ALA A 90 -3.63 -25.07 -12.52
CA ALA A 90 -3.94 -26.25 -11.75
C ALA A 90 -2.64 -26.82 -11.21
N ALA A 91 -2.65 -27.20 -9.92
CA ALA A 91 -1.51 -27.87 -9.33
C ALA A 91 -1.20 -29.16 -10.11
N PRO A 92 0.08 -29.42 -10.45
CA PRO A 92 0.46 -30.67 -11.09
C PRO A 92 0.17 -31.85 -10.16
N LYS A 93 -0.33 -32.96 -10.71
CA LYS A 93 -0.63 -34.19 -9.94
C LYS A 93 0.64 -34.77 -9.28
N ASP A 94 1.78 -34.64 -9.95
CA ASP A 94 3.09 -35.03 -9.43
C ASP A 94 4.07 -33.84 -9.56
N PRO A 95 4.59 -33.29 -8.44
CA PRO A 95 5.54 -32.18 -8.45
C PRO A 95 6.82 -32.49 -9.23
N LYS A 96 7.27 -33.75 -9.25
CA LYS A 96 8.55 -34.12 -9.90
C LYS A 96 8.47 -34.11 -11.42
N SER A 97 7.27 -34.23 -11.99
CA SER A 97 7.01 -34.16 -13.42
C SER A 97 6.32 -32.86 -13.85
N ALA A 98 6.28 -31.85 -12.96
CA ALA A 98 5.66 -30.56 -13.21
C ALA A 98 6.31 -29.85 -14.41
N LYS A 99 5.55 -29.69 -15.50
CA LYS A 99 5.99 -28.93 -16.66
C LYS A 99 6.05 -27.43 -16.33
N PRO A 100 7.02 -26.68 -16.85
CA PRO A 100 7.03 -25.23 -16.68
C PRO A 100 5.79 -24.57 -17.27
N VAL A 101 5.29 -23.53 -16.60
CA VAL A 101 4.32 -22.61 -17.18
C VAL A 101 5.07 -21.68 -18.14
N ALA A 102 5.02 -22.01 -19.42
CA ALA A 102 5.70 -21.27 -20.46
C ALA A 102 4.85 -20.11 -20.98
N LEU A 103 5.39 -18.90 -20.89
CA LEU A 103 4.77 -17.66 -21.38
C LEU A 103 5.45 -17.19 -22.67
N LYS A 104 4.63 -17.10 -23.71
CA LYS A 104 4.98 -16.52 -25.00
C LYS A 104 4.72 -15.03 -25.01
N SER A 105 5.34 -14.33 -25.95
CA SER A 105 5.07 -12.90 -26.16
C SER A 105 3.57 -12.64 -26.40
N ASP A 106 2.88 -13.56 -27.09
CA ASP A 106 1.46 -13.45 -27.41
C ASP A 106 0.54 -13.79 -26.23
N ASP A 107 1.06 -14.17 -25.07
CA ASP A 107 0.24 -14.38 -23.87
C ASP A 107 -0.05 -13.06 -23.12
N PHE A 108 0.70 -11.99 -23.40
CA PHE A 108 0.61 -10.71 -22.71
C PHE A 108 -0.41 -9.77 -23.38
N GLN A 109 -1.66 -10.23 -23.44
CA GLN A 109 -2.78 -9.58 -24.15
C GLN A 109 -3.66 -8.70 -23.26
N TYR A 110 -3.25 -8.43 -22.02
CA TYR A 110 -3.98 -7.53 -21.14
C TYR A 110 -3.09 -6.36 -20.73
N VAL A 111 -3.68 -5.20 -20.48
CA VAL A 111 -3.02 -4.08 -19.83
C VAL A 111 -3.51 -4.00 -18.39
N ARG A 112 -2.58 -4.06 -17.44
CA ARG A 112 -2.93 -4.10 -16.01
C ARG A 112 -3.77 -2.90 -15.58
N THR A 113 -3.42 -1.70 -16.07
CA THR A 113 -4.12 -0.47 -15.73
C THR A 113 -4.14 0.47 -16.93
N ILE A 114 -5.32 0.91 -17.34
CA ILE A 114 -5.49 2.03 -18.27
C ILE A 114 -6.15 3.20 -17.54
N ARG A 115 -5.73 4.43 -17.88
CA ARG A 115 -6.29 5.67 -17.34
C ARG A 115 -6.90 6.48 -18.47
N LEU A 116 -8.20 6.76 -18.37
CA LEU A 116 -8.91 7.62 -19.31
C LEU A 116 -9.15 8.97 -18.65
N LYS A 117 -8.47 10.02 -19.13
CA LYS A 117 -8.65 11.40 -18.68
C LYS A 117 -9.79 12.03 -19.44
N VAL A 118 -10.94 12.15 -18.79
CA VAL A 118 -12.13 12.78 -19.35
C VAL A 118 -12.08 14.28 -19.05
N VAL A 119 -12.04 15.09 -20.10
CA VAL A 119 -11.92 16.54 -20.00
C VAL A 119 -12.95 17.24 -20.89
N SER A 120 -13.32 18.46 -20.53
CA SER A 120 -14.12 19.35 -21.37
C SER A 120 -13.37 19.80 -22.62
N LYS A 121 -14.06 20.55 -23.48
CA LYS A 121 -13.47 21.16 -24.68
C LYS A 121 -12.23 22.02 -24.36
N ASP A 122 -12.23 22.69 -23.21
CA ASP A 122 -11.14 23.58 -22.79
C ASP A 122 -10.04 22.86 -21.99
N GLY A 123 -10.14 21.52 -21.87
CA GLY A 123 -9.15 20.70 -21.18
C GLY A 123 -9.33 20.63 -19.66
N ALA A 124 -10.39 21.23 -19.11
CA ALA A 124 -10.71 21.10 -17.69
C ALA A 124 -11.24 19.70 -17.37
N PRO A 125 -10.79 19.05 -16.29
CA PRO A 125 -11.28 17.73 -15.93
C PRO A 125 -12.77 17.79 -15.57
N VAL A 126 -13.54 16.83 -16.09
CA VAL A 126 -14.96 16.73 -15.75
C VAL A 126 -15.13 16.42 -14.26
N GLU A 127 -16.17 16.98 -13.66
CA GLU A 127 -16.48 16.76 -12.25
C GLU A 127 -17.01 15.35 -12.00
N SER A 128 -17.97 14.93 -12.83
CA SER A 128 -18.65 13.63 -12.73
C SER A 128 -18.92 13.02 -14.11
N ALA A 129 -18.74 11.71 -14.25
CA ALA A 129 -19.11 10.99 -15.47
C ALA A 129 -19.23 9.47 -15.27
N LEU A 130 -20.11 8.81 -16.01
CA LEU A 130 -20.06 7.36 -16.23
C LEU A 130 -19.20 7.08 -17.47
N VAL A 131 -18.15 6.28 -17.29
CA VAL A 131 -17.31 5.79 -18.37
C VAL A 131 -17.54 4.29 -18.52
N GLU A 132 -17.98 3.87 -19.70
CA GLU A 132 -18.12 2.46 -20.06
C GLU A 132 -17.06 2.15 -21.13
N ILE A 133 -16.38 1.00 -21.01
CA ILE A 133 -15.53 0.51 -22.09
C ILE A 133 -15.96 -0.89 -22.49
N THR A 134 -15.74 -1.24 -23.76
CA THR A 134 -15.72 -2.63 -24.22
C THR A 134 -14.31 -2.93 -24.68
N ASP A 135 -13.66 -3.91 -24.07
CA ASP A 135 -12.26 -4.23 -24.36
C ASP A 135 -12.07 -5.04 -25.65
N GLY A 136 -10.82 -5.37 -26.00
CA GLY A 136 -10.50 -6.10 -27.23
C GLY A 136 -11.06 -7.54 -27.28
N GLU A 137 -11.55 -8.09 -26.16
CA GLU A 137 -12.23 -9.38 -26.08
C GLU A 137 -13.77 -9.24 -26.06
N GLY A 138 -14.29 -8.01 -26.14
CA GLY A 138 -15.72 -7.74 -26.07
C GLY A 138 -16.28 -7.67 -24.64
N THR A 139 -15.42 -7.58 -23.63
CA THR A 139 -15.83 -7.54 -22.22
C THR A 139 -16.23 -6.11 -21.84
N PRO A 140 -17.48 -5.88 -21.39
CA PRO A 140 -17.89 -4.57 -20.92
C PRO A 140 -17.36 -4.29 -19.52
N MET A 141 -16.86 -3.08 -19.30
CA MET A 141 -16.38 -2.60 -18.00
C MET A 141 -16.90 -1.20 -17.73
N ARG A 142 -17.01 -0.82 -16.46
CA ARG A 142 -17.58 0.47 -16.05
C ARG A 142 -16.76 1.12 -14.95
N ALA A 143 -16.62 2.44 -15.03
CA ALA A 143 -16.05 3.27 -13.99
C ALA A 143 -16.92 4.52 -13.83
N ILE A 144 -17.06 4.99 -12.59
CA ILE A 144 -17.70 6.27 -12.28
C ILE A 144 -16.60 7.23 -11.88
N ILE A 145 -16.57 8.39 -12.53
CA ILE A 145 -15.75 9.53 -12.14
C ILE A 145 -16.56 10.33 -11.13
N THR A 146 -15.93 10.61 -10.00
CA THR A 146 -16.38 11.54 -8.98
C THR A 146 -15.41 12.73 -8.88
N PRO A 147 -15.76 13.82 -8.17
CA PRO A 147 -14.85 14.96 -8.00
C PRO A 147 -13.46 14.57 -7.46
N ALA A 148 -13.39 13.53 -6.62
CA ALA A 148 -12.13 13.03 -6.06
C ALA A 148 -11.20 12.42 -7.12
N ASP A 149 -11.75 11.90 -8.21
CA ASP A 149 -11.01 11.25 -9.29
C ASP A 149 -10.44 12.25 -10.30
N ARG A 150 -10.85 13.52 -10.21
CA ARG A 150 -10.35 14.63 -11.04
C ARG A 150 -10.41 14.33 -12.55
N GLY A 151 -11.54 13.79 -13.01
CA GLY A 151 -11.75 13.45 -14.41
C GLY A 151 -11.05 12.16 -14.86
N ILE A 152 -10.48 11.34 -13.96
CA ILE A 152 -9.74 10.13 -14.34
C ILE A 152 -10.58 8.87 -14.08
N ALA A 153 -10.96 8.17 -15.15
CA ALA A 153 -11.47 6.81 -15.04
C ALA A 153 -10.33 5.80 -15.13
N VAL A 154 -10.32 4.81 -14.24
CA VAL A 154 -9.30 3.75 -14.20
C VAL A 154 -9.96 2.40 -14.47
N PHE A 155 -9.39 1.63 -15.40
CA PHE A 155 -9.80 0.27 -15.68
C PHE A 155 -8.61 -0.67 -15.54
N GLU A 156 -8.88 -1.88 -15.07
CA GLU A 156 -7.86 -2.86 -14.77
C GLU A 156 -8.03 -4.15 -15.58
N ASN A 157 -6.89 -4.75 -15.94
CA ASN A 157 -6.85 -6.02 -16.68
C ASN A 157 -7.63 -5.97 -18.02
N VAL A 158 -7.48 -4.87 -18.75
CA VAL A 158 -8.21 -4.61 -20.00
C VAL A 158 -7.54 -5.35 -21.15
N ALA A 159 -8.29 -6.15 -21.92
CA ALA A 159 -7.73 -6.83 -23.08
C ALA A 159 -7.27 -5.83 -24.16
N THR A 160 -6.08 -6.08 -24.72
CA THR A 160 -5.50 -5.31 -25.82
C THR A 160 -6.29 -5.53 -27.10
N GLY A 161 -6.32 -4.52 -27.97
CA GLY A 161 -7.13 -4.50 -29.19
C GLY A 161 -7.77 -3.14 -29.40
N GLU A 162 -8.76 -3.08 -30.29
CA GLU A 162 -9.64 -1.91 -30.36
C GLU A 162 -10.58 -1.95 -29.16
N ILE A 163 -10.53 -0.91 -28.33
CA ILE A 163 -11.46 -0.72 -27.22
C ILE A 163 -12.44 0.38 -27.58
N ASN A 164 -13.72 0.13 -27.34
CA ASN A 164 -14.76 1.14 -27.51
C ASN A 164 -14.97 1.86 -26.18
N VAL A 165 -14.86 3.19 -26.17
CA VAL A 165 -15.01 4.02 -24.97
C VAL A 165 -16.26 4.87 -25.10
N ARG A 166 -17.16 4.74 -24.12
CA ARG A 166 -18.38 5.52 -24.02
C ARG A 166 -18.37 6.38 -22.77
N VAL A 167 -18.60 7.69 -22.93
CA VAL A 167 -18.61 8.64 -21.82
C VAL A 167 -19.95 9.37 -21.74
N LYS A 168 -20.54 9.36 -20.54
CA LYS A 168 -21.73 10.12 -20.17
C LYS A 168 -21.34 11.04 -19.01
N ALA A 169 -20.92 12.26 -19.34
CA ALA A 169 -20.59 13.28 -18.35
C ALA A 169 -21.85 14.00 -17.86
N GLU A 170 -21.85 14.45 -16.61
CA GLU A 170 -22.93 15.26 -16.06
C GLU A 170 -23.00 16.62 -16.79
N GLY A 171 -24.21 17.04 -17.15
CA GLY A 171 -24.44 18.22 -18.01
C GLY A 171 -24.22 17.99 -19.52
N ALA A 172 -23.64 16.87 -19.95
CA ALA A 172 -23.39 16.63 -21.36
C ALA A 172 -24.69 16.38 -22.16
N GLU A 173 -24.86 17.10 -23.28
CA GLU A 173 -26.01 16.91 -24.18
C GLU A 173 -26.02 15.54 -24.88
N LYS A 174 -24.84 14.96 -25.11
CA LYS A 174 -24.66 13.72 -25.86
C LYS A 174 -23.64 12.82 -25.21
N THR A 175 -23.87 11.52 -25.35
CA THR A 175 -22.87 10.49 -25.05
C THR A 175 -21.76 10.55 -26.10
N ILE A 176 -20.51 10.56 -25.64
CA ILE A 176 -19.35 10.40 -26.52
C ILE A 176 -19.08 8.92 -26.70
N ASP A 177 -18.77 8.53 -27.93
CA ASP A 177 -18.36 7.19 -28.31
C ASP A 177 -17.04 7.32 -29.09
N SER A 178 -15.99 6.62 -28.66
CA SER A 178 -14.63 6.77 -29.17
C SER A 178 -13.92 5.43 -29.20
N ASP A 179 -13.43 5.05 -30.37
CA ASP A 179 -12.56 3.90 -30.52
C ASP A 179 -11.11 4.27 -30.16
N VAL A 180 -10.47 3.41 -29.37
CA VAL A 180 -9.10 3.60 -28.90
C VAL A 180 -8.32 2.32 -29.17
N GLU A 181 -7.19 2.42 -29.87
CA GLU A 181 -6.31 1.27 -30.05
C GLU A 181 -5.44 1.06 -28.78
N LEU A 182 -5.66 -0.05 -28.09
CA LEU A 182 -4.84 -0.50 -26.97
C LEU A 182 -3.83 -1.53 -27.45
N SER A 183 -2.72 -1.06 -28.03
CA SER A 183 -1.70 -1.94 -28.60
C SER A 183 -0.95 -2.76 -27.54
N ALA A 184 -0.69 -4.04 -27.83
CA ALA A 184 0.21 -4.87 -27.02
C ALA A 184 1.69 -4.47 -27.16
N LYS A 185 2.08 -3.76 -28.23
CA LYS A 185 3.48 -3.35 -28.48
C LYS A 185 3.82 -2.05 -27.74
N ARG A 186 4.03 -2.14 -26.43
CA ARG A 186 4.24 -0.97 -25.55
C ARG A 186 5.70 -0.80 -25.11
N LYS A 187 6.10 0.46 -24.91
CA LYS A 187 7.42 0.85 -24.39
C LYS A 187 7.38 1.27 -22.91
N THR A 188 6.21 1.68 -22.42
CA THR A 188 5.99 2.16 -21.06
C THR A 188 4.83 1.39 -20.41
N PRO A 189 4.84 1.24 -19.07
CA PRO A 189 3.83 0.47 -18.34
C PRO A 189 2.51 1.23 -18.17
N ASP A 190 2.55 2.56 -18.12
CA ASP A 190 1.36 3.39 -18.04
C ASP A 190 0.71 3.54 -19.42
N PHE A 191 -0.61 3.35 -19.47
CA PHE A 191 -1.44 3.72 -20.61
C PHE A 191 -2.38 4.82 -20.14
N GLU A 192 -2.31 5.95 -20.82
CA GLU A 192 -3.14 7.10 -20.54
C GLU A 192 -3.68 7.65 -21.85
N ARG A 193 -4.98 7.94 -21.87
CA ARG A 193 -5.65 8.54 -23.02
C ARG A 193 -6.59 9.64 -22.56
N GLU A 194 -6.51 10.79 -23.21
CA GLU A 194 -7.45 11.88 -23.01
C GLU A 194 -8.68 11.69 -23.90
N ILE A 195 -9.87 11.83 -23.31
CA ILE A 195 -11.17 11.78 -23.97
C ILE A 195 -11.84 13.15 -23.76
N ARG A 196 -12.05 13.88 -24.86
CA ARG A 196 -12.71 15.19 -24.81
C ARG A 196 -14.21 15.04 -24.96
N VAL A 197 -14.96 15.58 -24.00
CA VAL A 197 -16.43 15.68 -24.08
C VAL A 197 -16.84 17.03 -24.65
N ALA A 198 -17.91 17.01 -25.46
CA ALA A 198 -18.50 18.21 -26.05
C ALA A 198 -19.69 18.69 -25.21
N GLY A 199 -19.97 19.99 -25.27
CA GLY A 199 -21.07 20.64 -24.56
C GLY A 199 -20.64 21.29 -23.24
N ASP A 200 -21.60 21.92 -22.58
CA ASP A 200 -21.42 22.59 -21.29
C ASP A 200 -21.49 21.52 -20.18
N VAL A 201 -20.34 20.92 -19.89
CA VAL A 201 -20.18 19.91 -18.83
C VAL A 201 -19.69 20.55 -17.55
N GLU A 202 -20.11 19.99 -16.42
CA GLU A 202 -19.56 20.39 -15.12
C GLU A 202 -18.09 19.98 -15.03
N THR A 203 -17.24 20.94 -14.63
CA THR A 203 -15.80 20.76 -14.59
C THR A 203 -15.25 21.23 -13.26
N LEU A 204 -14.21 20.54 -12.80
CA LEU A 204 -13.44 21.04 -11.68
C LEU A 204 -12.60 22.22 -12.15
N PRO A 205 -12.39 23.22 -11.28
CA PRO A 205 -11.52 24.34 -11.60
C PRO A 205 -10.15 23.81 -12.01
N VAL A 206 -9.71 24.20 -13.20
CA VAL A 206 -8.32 24.01 -13.58
C VAL A 206 -7.52 24.82 -12.57
N THR A 207 -6.81 24.13 -11.68
CA THR A 207 -5.82 24.81 -10.87
C THR A 207 -4.79 25.30 -11.87
N GLU A 208 -4.87 26.57 -12.27
CA GLU A 208 -3.78 27.23 -12.95
C GLU A 208 -2.60 27.20 -11.98
N THR A 209 -1.78 26.15 -12.06
CA THR A 209 -0.37 26.36 -11.86
C THR A 209 0.06 27.27 -13.01
N LYS A 210 -0.18 28.57 -12.84
CA LYS A 210 0.69 29.60 -13.39
C LYS A 210 2.10 29.04 -13.17
N PRO A 211 2.92 28.89 -14.21
CA PRO A 211 4.33 28.62 -14.00
C PRO A 211 4.80 29.75 -13.09
N THR A 212 5.01 29.47 -11.80
CA THR A 212 5.94 30.27 -11.01
C THR A 212 7.18 30.23 -11.87
N ALA A 213 7.54 31.40 -12.41
CA ALA A 213 8.69 31.56 -13.26
C ALA A 213 9.80 30.66 -12.71
N ALA A 214 10.24 29.71 -13.52
CA ALA A 214 11.53 29.10 -13.28
C ALA A 214 12.47 30.28 -12.99
N PRO A 215 13.25 30.25 -11.89
CA PRO A 215 14.27 31.26 -11.70
C PRO A 215 15.05 31.32 -13.01
N SER A 216 15.06 32.49 -13.62
CA SER A 216 15.82 32.76 -14.83
C SER A 216 17.18 32.13 -14.68
N GLU A 217 17.55 31.33 -15.68
CA GLU A 217 18.82 30.64 -15.80
C GLU A 217 19.95 31.66 -15.78
N GLU A 218 20.39 32.02 -14.58
CA GLU A 218 21.57 32.81 -14.36
C GLU A 218 22.75 31.86 -14.52
N THR A 219 23.48 32.06 -15.61
CA THR A 219 24.65 31.31 -16.05
C THR A 219 25.59 31.03 -14.87
N ARG A 220 25.57 29.80 -14.35
CA ARG A 220 26.46 29.38 -13.26
C ARG A 220 27.83 29.02 -13.84
N PRO A 221 28.93 29.66 -13.40
CA PRO A 221 30.26 29.23 -13.80
C PRO A 221 30.63 27.91 -13.08
N GLY A 222 31.20 26.98 -13.84
CA GLY A 222 32.16 25.95 -13.40
C GLY A 222 31.74 25.03 -12.25
N ALA A 223 31.06 23.93 -12.56
CA ALA A 223 30.92 22.78 -11.67
C ALA A 223 32.24 21.96 -11.61
N GLU A 224 33.26 22.47 -10.91
CA GLU A 224 34.47 21.68 -10.59
C GLU A 224 34.92 21.77 -9.12
N SER A 225 34.28 22.62 -8.29
CA SER A 225 34.78 22.90 -6.93
C SER A 225 34.04 22.17 -5.79
N THR A 226 32.78 21.76 -5.98
CA THR A 226 31.94 21.26 -4.86
C THR A 226 32.13 19.78 -4.52
N ALA A 227 32.56 18.94 -5.46
CA ALA A 227 32.86 17.53 -5.18
C ALA A 227 34.07 17.38 -4.23
N ASN A 228 35.05 18.29 -4.35
CA ASN A 228 36.25 18.27 -3.53
C ASN A 228 35.95 18.67 -2.08
N ALA A 229 35.06 19.64 -1.85
CA ALA A 229 34.68 20.07 -0.50
C ALA A 229 33.93 18.98 0.29
N ILE A 230 33.03 18.24 -0.37
CA ILE A 230 32.29 17.13 0.25
C ILE A 230 33.24 15.97 0.58
N PHE A 231 34.17 15.65 -0.34
CA PHE A 231 35.16 14.59 -0.11
C PHE A 231 36.13 14.93 1.03
N GLN A 232 36.55 16.20 1.15
CA GLN A 232 37.39 16.67 2.25
C GLN A 232 36.65 16.63 3.60
N MET A 233 35.36 16.95 3.63
CA MET A 233 34.56 16.85 4.86
C MET A 233 34.41 15.40 5.34
N ILE A 234 34.15 14.47 4.41
CA ILE A 234 34.03 13.04 4.73
C ILE A 234 35.38 12.47 5.19
N ALA A 235 36.48 12.83 4.51
CA ALA A 235 37.83 12.41 4.91
C ALA A 235 38.21 12.93 6.31
N GLY A 236 37.85 14.18 6.64
CA GLY A 236 38.06 14.75 7.96
C GLY A 236 37.30 14.02 9.07
N LEU A 237 36.05 13.64 8.82
CA LEU A 237 35.24 12.87 9.78
C LEU A 237 35.80 11.46 10.00
N ILE A 238 36.27 10.80 8.94
CA ILE A 238 36.92 9.48 9.05
C ILE A 238 38.22 9.59 9.85
N PHE A 239 39.04 10.61 9.60
CA PHE A 239 40.29 10.83 10.35
C PHE A 239 40.02 11.12 11.82
N LEU A 240 39.00 11.92 12.13
CA LEU A 240 38.57 12.20 13.50
C LEU A 240 38.11 10.93 14.22
N ALA A 241 37.32 10.08 13.55
CA ALA A 241 36.87 8.80 14.10
C ALA A 241 38.05 7.86 14.39
N ILE A 242 39.04 7.80 13.50
CA ILE A 242 40.26 6.99 13.70
C ILE A 242 41.09 7.56 14.85
N ALA A 243 41.26 8.88 14.94
CA ALA A 243 41.97 9.53 16.04
C ALA A 243 41.30 9.24 17.39
N ILE A 244 39.97 9.33 17.46
CA ILE A 244 39.19 8.97 18.66
C ILE A 244 39.37 7.49 19.01
N ALA A 245 39.36 6.60 18.02
CA ALA A 245 39.57 5.16 18.23
C ALA A 245 40.99 4.85 18.74
N VAL A 246 42.02 5.53 18.21
CA VAL A 246 43.41 5.38 18.66
C VAL A 246 43.58 5.91 20.08
N ILE A 247 43.03 7.10 20.38
CA ILE A 247 43.04 7.67 21.74
C ILE A 247 42.33 6.72 22.71
N TYR A 248 41.18 6.18 22.32
CA TYR A 248 40.46 5.18 23.11
C TYR A 248 41.31 3.93 23.36
N PHE A 249 41.99 3.40 22.34
CA PHE A 249 42.83 2.21 22.47
C PHE A 249 44.07 2.45 23.35
N VAL A 250 44.66 3.65 23.28
CA VAL A 250 45.80 4.08 24.13
C VAL A 250 45.36 4.31 25.58
N LEU A 251 44.19 4.90 25.81
CA LEU A 251 43.63 5.05 27.16
C LEU A 251 43.27 3.69 27.76
N LYS A 252 42.74 2.77 26.95
CA LYS A 252 42.44 1.40 27.33
C LYS A 252 43.71 0.59 27.66
N SER A 253 44.79 0.75 26.88
CA SER A 253 46.07 0.06 27.17
C SER A 253 46.75 0.55 28.44
N LYS A 254 46.41 1.75 28.93
CA LYS A 254 46.87 2.32 30.21
C LYS A 254 45.91 2.08 31.39
N GLY A 255 44.84 1.31 31.20
CA GLY A 255 43.91 0.93 32.28
C GLY A 255 43.02 2.07 32.79
N VAL A 256 42.89 3.17 32.05
CA VAL A 256 42.08 4.34 32.46
C VAL A 256 40.67 4.21 31.89
N THR A 257 39.65 4.25 32.76
CA THR A 257 38.24 4.17 32.33
C THR A 257 37.72 5.54 31.84
N ALA A 258 36.82 5.53 30.86
CA ALA A 258 36.31 6.75 30.22
C ALA A 258 35.66 7.74 31.22
N GLN A 259 34.95 7.23 32.23
CA GLN A 259 34.36 8.07 33.29
C GLN A 259 35.41 8.74 34.19
N GLN A 260 36.56 8.10 34.44
CA GLN A 260 37.66 8.70 35.21
C GLN A 260 38.42 9.78 34.42
N ALA A 261 38.52 9.63 33.10
CA ALA A 261 39.10 10.65 32.22
C ALA A 261 38.20 11.89 32.09
N LEU A 262 36.88 11.70 31.96
CA LEU A 262 35.89 12.79 31.86
C LEU A 262 35.77 13.58 33.18
N LYS A 263 35.88 12.91 34.33
CA LYS A 263 35.89 13.57 35.65
C LYS A 263 37.14 14.44 35.88
N LYS A 264 38.30 14.06 35.32
CA LYS A 264 39.51 14.90 35.31
C LYS A 264 39.40 16.13 34.39
N MET A 265 38.48 16.10 33.42
CA MET A 265 38.20 17.23 32.52
C MET A 265 37.00 18.08 32.97
N GLY A 266 36.50 17.88 34.21
CA GLY A 266 35.49 18.76 34.81
C GLY A 266 34.04 18.53 34.36
N VAL A 267 33.76 17.44 33.63
CA VAL A 267 32.39 17.13 33.17
C VAL A 267 31.61 16.45 34.30
N GLN A 268 30.58 17.14 34.82
CA GLN A 268 29.65 16.59 35.82
C GLN A 268 28.43 15.97 35.12
N PHE A 269 28.03 14.78 35.56
CA PHE A 269 26.80 14.12 35.09
C PHE A 269 25.73 14.20 36.16
N PRO A 270 24.53 14.73 35.88
CA PRO A 270 23.42 14.72 36.83
C PRO A 270 22.84 13.30 36.97
N GLU A 271 22.53 12.92 38.20
CA GLU A 271 21.83 11.68 38.53
C GLU A 271 20.33 11.88 38.28
N SER A 272 19.70 10.95 37.54
CA SER A 272 18.32 11.09 37.10
C SER A 272 17.34 10.82 38.23
N THR A 273 16.71 11.87 38.77
CA THR A 273 15.46 11.75 39.52
C THR A 273 14.28 11.96 38.57
N ALA A 274 13.49 10.91 38.40
CA ALA A 274 12.21 10.94 37.70
C ALA A 274 11.28 12.01 38.31
N THR A 275 10.69 12.86 37.47
CA THR A 275 9.62 13.79 37.88
C THR A 275 8.42 13.63 36.97
N THR A 276 7.30 13.27 37.61
CA THR A 276 5.93 13.22 37.12
C THR A 276 5.44 14.64 36.81
N GLY A 277 4.91 14.88 35.61
CA GLY A 277 4.34 16.17 35.19
C GLY A 277 2.84 16.07 34.90
N THR A 278 2.06 16.75 35.73
CA THR A 278 0.60 16.89 35.73
C THR A 278 0.10 17.79 34.60
N ALA A 279 -1.01 17.42 33.95
CA ALA A 279 -1.70 18.23 32.95
C ALA A 279 -2.74 19.17 33.59
N THR A 280 -2.75 20.44 33.16
CA THR A 280 -3.71 21.49 33.52
C THR A 280 -4.70 21.72 32.37
N SER A 281 -5.99 21.81 32.72
CA SER A 281 -7.17 22.02 31.86
C SER A 281 -7.57 23.49 31.67
N ALA A 282 -8.25 23.80 30.55
CA ALA A 282 -9.52 24.56 30.40
C ALA A 282 -9.62 25.13 28.95
N GLU A 283 -10.55 24.82 28.02
CA GLU A 283 -12.06 24.73 27.96
C GLU A 283 -12.69 26.01 27.33
N PRO A 284 -13.87 26.03 26.61
CA PRO A 284 -14.81 24.95 26.23
C PRO A 284 -15.13 24.75 24.74
N ALA A 285 -15.68 23.55 24.48
CA ALA A 285 -16.33 23.13 23.26
C ALA A 285 -17.81 23.59 23.21
N SER A 286 -18.27 23.91 22.00
CA SER A 286 -19.66 24.12 21.62
C SER A 286 -20.55 22.95 22.05
N SER A 287 -21.61 23.23 22.81
CA SER A 287 -22.60 22.25 23.27
C SER A 287 -23.43 21.71 22.10
N VAL A 288 -23.05 20.53 21.60
CA VAL A 288 -23.88 19.76 20.67
C VAL A 288 -25.06 19.17 21.45
N ASP A 289 -26.28 19.29 20.92
CA ASP A 289 -27.50 18.74 21.51
C ASP A 289 -27.30 17.23 21.79
N PRO A 290 -27.38 16.78 23.07
CA PRO A 290 -27.07 15.39 23.45
C PRO A 290 -28.02 14.37 22.80
N ASN A 291 -29.19 14.82 22.32
CA ASN A 291 -30.17 13.99 21.64
C ASN A 291 -29.91 13.87 20.13
N ILE A 292 -28.86 14.49 19.59
CA ILE A 292 -28.44 14.32 18.20
C ILE A 292 -27.22 13.41 18.14
N CYS A 293 -27.27 12.45 17.23
CA CYS A 293 -26.18 11.54 16.95
C CYS A 293 -25.03 12.31 16.27
N GLN A 294 -23.89 12.36 16.92
CA GLN A 294 -22.67 13.01 16.40
C GLN A 294 -22.12 12.37 15.11
N PHE A 295 -22.55 11.15 14.78
CA PHE A 295 -22.06 10.40 13.62
C PHE A 295 -22.85 10.66 12.33
N CYS A 296 -24.17 10.84 12.41
CA CYS A 296 -25.02 11.01 11.23
C CYS A 296 -25.97 12.22 11.30
N GLY A 297 -25.97 12.96 12.41
CA GLY A 297 -26.84 14.14 12.61
C GLY A 297 -28.31 13.81 12.89
N GLN A 298 -28.70 12.53 12.95
CA GLN A 298 -30.08 12.14 13.26
C GLN A 298 -30.36 12.14 14.76
N ARG A 299 -31.62 12.36 15.14
CA ARG A 299 -32.05 12.36 16.55
C ARG A 299 -32.03 10.94 17.11
N LYS A 300 -31.42 10.77 18.29
CA LYS A 300 -31.38 9.49 19.03
C LYS A 300 -32.78 9.14 19.53
N ASP A 301 -33.06 7.84 19.63
CA ASP A 301 -34.30 7.36 20.24
C ASP A 301 -34.32 7.60 21.78
N ALA A 302 -35.44 7.28 22.42
CA ALA A 302 -35.62 7.48 23.86
C ALA A 302 -34.66 6.66 24.74
N ALA A 303 -33.98 5.65 24.17
CA ALA A 303 -32.95 4.87 24.84
C ALA A 303 -31.52 5.37 24.53
N GLY A 304 -31.39 6.46 23.75
CA GLY A 304 -30.11 7.06 23.38
C GLY A 304 -29.45 6.41 22.15
N ASN A 305 -30.14 5.54 21.43
CA ASN A 305 -29.58 4.79 20.31
C ASN A 305 -29.93 5.44 18.96
N CYS A 306 -29.02 5.34 17.99
CA CYS A 306 -29.26 5.70 16.60
C CYS A 306 -29.38 4.41 15.76
N ALA A 307 -30.25 4.38 14.74
CA ALA A 307 -30.31 3.26 13.79
C ALA A 307 -28.95 3.01 13.09
N CYS A 308 -28.14 4.06 12.93
CA CYS A 308 -26.75 3.98 12.46
C CYS A 308 -25.78 3.28 13.42
N THR A 309 -26.18 3.09 14.68
CA THR A 309 -25.42 2.41 15.74
C THR A 309 -25.95 1.03 16.09
N ILE A 310 -26.93 0.49 15.34
CA ILE A 310 -27.41 -0.89 15.55
C ILE A 310 -27.42 -1.67 14.23
N SER A 311 -26.41 -2.54 14.06
CA SER A 311 -26.67 -3.93 13.69
C SER A 311 -25.51 -4.85 14.12
N PRO A 312 -25.71 -5.74 15.11
CA PRO A 312 -24.83 -6.82 15.47
C PRO A 312 -25.27 -8.14 14.79
N ALA A 313 -24.55 -8.58 13.77
CA ALA A 313 -24.42 -9.96 13.26
C ALA A 313 -23.60 -9.87 11.96
N ALA A 314 -22.34 -10.29 11.85
CA ALA A 314 -21.71 -11.45 12.42
C ALA A 314 -20.30 -11.13 12.97
N THR A 315 -20.14 -11.34 14.27
CA THR A 315 -18.87 -11.67 14.89
C THR A 315 -18.58 -13.17 14.65
N PRO A 316 -17.44 -13.58 14.09
CA PRO A 316 -16.74 -14.71 14.67
C PRO A 316 -16.04 -14.21 15.95
N ALA A 317 -15.89 -15.13 16.88
CA ALA A 317 -15.40 -14.92 18.23
C ALA A 317 -14.14 -14.04 18.32
N TYR A 318 -14.15 -13.14 19.30
CA TYR A 318 -12.95 -12.55 19.88
C TYR A 318 -11.97 -13.66 20.25
N SER A 319 -10.87 -13.75 19.51
CA SER A 319 -9.70 -14.55 19.87
C SER A 319 -8.62 -13.57 20.31
N PRO A 320 -8.11 -13.63 21.56
CA PRO A 320 -6.99 -12.79 21.99
C PRO A 320 -5.77 -13.25 21.18
N GLY A 321 -5.39 -12.47 20.19
CA GLY A 321 -4.52 -12.98 19.14
C GLY A 321 -4.24 -11.93 18.07
N ASN A 322 -3.11 -11.26 18.28
CA ASN A 322 -2.40 -10.33 17.42
C ASN A 322 -3.17 -9.05 17.01
N PRO A 323 -2.52 -7.87 17.14
CA PRO A 323 -3.08 -6.59 16.67
C PRO A 323 -3.47 -6.64 15.20
N ARG A 324 -4.62 -6.07 14.83
CA ARG A 324 -5.09 -6.02 13.44
C ARG A 324 -5.94 -4.79 13.14
N LEU A 325 -5.99 -4.42 11.86
CA LEU A 325 -6.97 -3.49 11.31
C LEU A 325 -8.04 -4.29 10.56
N VAL A 326 -9.29 -4.10 10.93
CA VAL A 326 -10.45 -4.74 10.29
C VAL A 326 -11.21 -3.69 9.49
N GLY A 327 -11.30 -3.83 8.18
CA GLY A 327 -12.03 -2.91 7.32
C GLY A 327 -13.52 -2.91 7.65
N ALA A 328 -14.01 -1.78 8.14
CA ALA A 328 -15.42 -1.57 8.45
C ALA A 328 -16.18 -1.03 7.23
N GLN A 329 -15.60 -0.06 6.51
CA GLN A 329 -16.22 0.61 5.35
C GLN A 329 -15.18 1.00 4.30
N GLY A 330 -15.61 1.21 3.05
CA GLY A 330 -14.75 1.56 1.93
C GLY A 330 -14.26 0.35 1.12
N ALA A 331 -13.31 0.56 0.23
CA ALA A 331 -12.84 -0.44 -0.74
C ALA A 331 -12.32 -1.74 -0.08
N TYR A 332 -11.85 -1.63 1.16
CA TYR A 332 -11.35 -2.77 1.94
C TYR A 332 -12.29 -3.21 3.07
N SER A 333 -13.59 -2.90 3.00
CA SER A 333 -14.57 -3.46 3.95
C SER A 333 -14.47 -4.99 4.00
N GLY A 334 -14.55 -5.57 5.20
CA GLY A 334 -14.41 -7.00 5.45
C GLY A 334 -12.98 -7.58 5.37
N HIS A 335 -11.98 -6.78 4.98
CA HIS A 335 -10.59 -7.21 4.98
C HIS A 335 -9.99 -7.14 6.39
N ILE A 336 -9.04 -8.03 6.68
CA ILE A 336 -8.31 -8.05 7.95
C ILE A 336 -6.83 -7.95 7.64
N PHE A 337 -6.17 -6.95 8.19
CA PHE A 337 -4.74 -6.72 8.06
C PHE A 337 -4.07 -6.90 9.42
N GLU A 338 -3.24 -7.93 9.56
CA GLU A 338 -2.49 -8.16 10.79
C GLU A 338 -1.30 -7.21 10.92
N ILE A 339 -1.06 -6.72 12.14
CA ILE A 339 0.10 -5.87 12.48
C ILE A 339 1.18 -6.80 13.04
N THR A 340 1.97 -7.39 12.15
CA THR A 340 2.93 -8.47 12.48
C THR A 340 4.33 -7.98 12.84
N SER A 341 4.61 -6.68 12.73
CA SER A 341 5.92 -6.08 12.98
C SER A 341 5.84 -4.86 13.89
N GLU A 342 6.98 -4.49 14.48
CA GLU A 342 7.10 -3.30 15.34
C GLU A 342 6.88 -1.98 14.57
N SER A 343 6.96 -2.00 13.24
CA SER A 343 6.57 -0.89 12.37
C SER A 343 5.91 -1.44 11.12
N VAL A 344 4.70 -0.94 10.82
CA VAL A 344 3.85 -1.34 9.69
C VAL A 344 3.51 -0.09 8.91
N THR A 345 3.95 -0.01 7.66
CA THR A 345 3.60 1.10 6.77
C THR A 345 2.30 0.81 6.04
N ILE A 346 1.50 1.85 5.84
CA ILE A 346 0.20 1.81 5.18
C ILE A 346 0.19 2.84 4.06
N GLY A 347 -0.21 2.42 2.86
CA GLY A 347 -0.32 3.34 1.74
C GLY A 347 -0.68 2.64 0.45
N ARG A 348 -0.90 3.43 -0.60
CA ARG A 348 -1.29 2.90 -1.92
C ARG A 348 -0.15 2.22 -2.66
N ASP A 349 1.11 2.58 -2.36
CA ASP A 349 2.24 1.88 -2.98
C ASP A 349 2.29 0.43 -2.50
N LEU A 350 2.49 -0.49 -3.44
CA LEU A 350 2.66 -1.92 -3.17
C LEU A 350 3.90 -2.25 -2.33
N GLY A 351 4.75 -1.27 -2.04
CA GLY A 351 5.92 -1.41 -1.15
C GLY A 351 5.60 -1.22 0.33
N ASN A 352 4.37 -0.89 0.70
CA ASN A 352 3.94 -0.79 2.09
C ASN A 352 3.59 -2.17 2.68
N SER A 353 3.73 -2.32 3.99
CA SER A 353 3.31 -3.52 4.71
C SER A 353 1.81 -3.80 4.51
N ILE A 354 0.98 -2.76 4.55
CA ILE A 354 -0.44 -2.79 4.18
C ILE A 354 -0.60 -1.93 2.93
N ALA A 355 -0.75 -2.59 1.79
CA ALA A 355 -0.93 -1.94 0.50
C ALA A 355 -2.43 -1.76 0.19
N LEU A 356 -2.90 -0.52 0.24
CA LEU A 356 -4.27 -0.12 -0.14
C LEU A 356 -4.27 0.34 -1.60
N ALA A 357 -3.85 -0.57 -2.50
CA ALA A 357 -3.54 -0.26 -3.90
C ALA A 357 -4.75 0.26 -4.71
N ASP A 358 -5.96 -0.14 -4.33
CA ASP A 358 -7.21 0.09 -5.04
C ASP A 358 -7.93 1.37 -4.55
N ASP A 359 -7.41 2.02 -3.49
CA ASP A 359 -7.96 3.27 -2.95
C ASP A 359 -7.11 4.47 -3.40
N SER A 360 -7.56 5.15 -4.46
CA SER A 360 -6.88 6.31 -5.07
C SER A 360 -6.70 7.48 -4.10
N THR A 361 -7.55 7.58 -3.07
CA THR A 361 -7.50 8.62 -2.05
C THR A 361 -6.40 8.35 -1.00
N VAL A 362 -5.74 7.20 -1.06
CA VAL A 362 -4.61 6.86 -0.20
C VAL A 362 -3.31 7.32 -0.87
N SER A 363 -2.50 8.10 -0.15
CA SER A 363 -1.14 8.45 -0.57
C SER A 363 -0.24 7.23 -0.68
N ARG A 364 0.77 7.34 -1.54
CA ARG A 364 1.77 6.28 -1.80
C ARG A 364 2.34 5.68 -0.52
N ARG A 365 2.81 6.53 0.40
CA ARG A 365 3.03 6.22 1.81
C ARG A 365 2.12 7.17 2.58
N HIS A 366 1.17 6.63 3.33
CA HIS A 366 0.08 7.40 3.93
C HIS A 366 0.24 7.52 5.44
N ALA A 367 0.40 6.37 6.10
CA ALA A 367 0.53 6.32 7.54
C ALA A 367 1.49 5.19 7.95
N THR A 368 1.99 5.26 9.17
CA THR A 368 2.78 4.20 9.78
C THR A 368 2.20 3.88 11.15
N ILE A 369 1.96 2.60 11.43
CA ILE A 369 1.67 2.13 12.79
C ILE A 369 2.98 1.60 13.37
N THR A 370 3.37 2.12 14.53
CA THR A 370 4.56 1.68 15.27
C THR A 370 4.15 1.15 16.63
N LYS A 371 4.79 0.08 17.06
CA LYS A 371 4.64 -0.46 18.40
C LYS A 371 5.80 0.05 19.26
N ILE A 372 5.46 0.67 20.38
CA ILE A 372 6.42 1.24 21.35
C ILE A 372 5.94 0.80 22.74
N ASP A 373 6.80 0.11 23.49
CA ASP A 373 6.51 -0.37 24.86
C ASP A 373 5.22 -1.21 24.98
N GLY A 374 4.86 -1.94 23.92
CA GLY A 374 3.66 -2.78 23.88
C GLY A 374 2.39 -2.03 23.44
N GLU A 375 2.48 -0.74 23.15
CA GLU A 375 1.38 0.12 22.73
C GLU A 375 1.53 0.49 21.25
N TYR A 376 0.41 0.71 20.56
CA TYR A 376 0.40 1.03 19.13
C TYR A 376 0.13 2.50 18.91
N THR A 377 0.94 3.14 18.08
CA THR A 377 0.80 4.54 17.70
C THR A 377 0.74 4.64 16.19
N ILE A 378 -0.29 5.31 15.67
CA ILE A 378 -0.40 5.64 14.25
C ILE A 378 0.12 7.05 14.00
N ARG A 379 0.88 7.22 12.93
CA ARG A 379 1.41 8.50 12.46
C ARG A 379 1.06 8.70 10.99
N ASP A 380 0.59 9.88 10.65
CA ASP A 380 0.42 10.31 9.26
C ASP A 380 1.79 10.68 8.65
N GLU A 381 2.09 10.20 7.45
CA GLU A 381 3.37 10.40 6.76
C GLU A 381 3.34 11.60 5.80
N GLY A 382 2.49 12.60 6.07
CA GLY A 382 2.26 13.73 5.18
C GLY A 382 1.31 13.38 4.04
N SER A 383 0.27 12.61 4.35
CA SER A 383 -0.69 12.16 3.35
C SER A 383 -1.54 13.33 2.82
N SER A 384 -2.00 13.18 1.58
CA SER A 384 -2.74 14.22 0.86
C SER A 384 -4.11 14.49 1.49
N ASN A 385 -4.79 13.43 1.96
CA ASN A 385 -6.13 13.53 2.55
C ASN A 385 -6.11 13.49 4.08
N GLY A 386 -4.97 13.18 4.69
CA GLY A 386 -4.83 12.99 6.13
C GLY A 386 -5.29 11.63 6.63
N THR A 387 -4.75 11.26 7.78
CA THR A 387 -5.21 10.14 8.60
C THR A 387 -6.16 10.65 9.68
N PHE A 388 -7.24 9.92 9.94
CA PHE A 388 -8.18 10.26 11.01
C PHE A 388 -8.34 9.11 11.99
N VAL A 389 -8.47 9.44 13.27
CA VAL A 389 -8.80 8.48 14.32
C VAL A 389 -10.05 8.98 15.04
N ASN A 390 -11.10 8.18 15.08
CA ASN A 390 -12.41 8.52 15.64
C ASN A 390 -12.97 9.85 15.09
N GLY A 391 -12.80 10.08 13.78
CA GLY A 391 -13.26 11.28 13.07
C GLY A 391 -12.38 12.52 13.23
N ALA A 392 -11.38 12.51 14.13
CA ALA A 392 -10.43 13.60 14.28
C ALA A 392 -9.21 13.38 13.38
N ARG A 393 -8.80 14.40 12.62
CA ARG A 393 -7.57 14.35 11.82
C ARG A 393 -6.36 14.37 12.73
N ILE A 394 -5.39 13.49 12.49
CA ILE A 394 -4.21 13.34 13.34
C ILE A 394 -2.92 13.56 12.54
N THR A 395 -1.86 13.93 13.26
CA THR A 395 -0.47 13.78 12.79
C THR A 395 0.17 12.56 13.44
N GLU A 396 -0.08 12.34 14.73
CA GLU A 396 0.30 11.14 15.47
C GLU A 396 -0.69 10.92 16.62
N GLN A 397 -1.10 9.67 16.84
CA GLN A 397 -1.98 9.30 17.94
C GLN A 397 -1.79 7.85 18.37
N LYS A 398 -1.85 7.60 19.68
CA LYS A 398 -1.91 6.26 20.25
C LYS A 398 -3.27 5.61 19.98
N LEU A 399 -3.25 4.39 19.45
CA LEU A 399 -4.43 3.58 19.16
C LEU A 399 -4.85 2.76 20.38
N LYS A 400 -6.16 2.73 20.62
CA LYS A 400 -6.82 1.87 21.61
C LYS A 400 -7.68 0.81 20.90
N PRO A 401 -7.81 -0.40 21.46
CA PRO A 401 -8.71 -1.40 20.91
C PRO A 401 -10.12 -0.82 20.70
N GLY A 402 -10.67 -0.99 19.50
CA GLY A 402 -11.96 -0.46 19.09
C GLY A 402 -11.91 0.88 18.35
N ASP A 403 -10.77 1.58 18.32
CA ASP A 403 -10.65 2.85 17.60
C ASP A 403 -10.93 2.69 16.11
N GLU A 404 -11.66 3.65 15.54
CA GLU A 404 -11.86 3.76 14.10
C GLU A 404 -10.71 4.57 13.48
N VAL A 405 -9.99 3.96 12.55
CA VAL A 405 -8.91 4.57 11.79
C VAL A 405 -9.38 4.76 10.36
N GLN A 406 -9.44 6.00 9.87
CA GLN A 406 -9.73 6.30 8.48
C GLN A 406 -8.44 6.67 7.75
N ILE A 407 -8.18 5.95 6.65
CA ILE A 407 -7.06 6.16 5.74
C ILE A 407 -7.64 6.19 4.33
N GLY A 408 -7.56 7.33 3.67
CA GLY A 408 -8.27 7.55 2.41
C GLY A 408 -9.79 7.41 2.57
N GLY A 409 -10.40 6.61 1.70
CA GLY A 409 -11.84 6.35 1.66
C GLY A 409 -12.25 5.16 2.53
N THR A 410 -11.28 4.51 3.16
CA THR A 410 -11.50 3.29 3.93
C THR A 410 -11.46 3.56 5.43
N ARG A 411 -12.44 3.04 6.16
CA ARG A 411 -12.48 3.03 7.64
C ARG A 411 -12.15 1.65 8.14
N PHE A 412 -11.22 1.59 9.08
CA PHE A 412 -10.77 0.39 9.77
C PHE A 412 -11.13 0.47 11.24
N ARG A 413 -11.39 -0.68 11.87
CA ARG A 413 -11.43 -0.82 13.33
C ARG A 413 -10.14 -1.48 13.79
N PHE A 414 -9.48 -0.89 14.78
CA PHE A 414 -8.30 -1.49 15.39
C PHE A 414 -8.70 -2.51 16.45
N GLU A 415 -8.09 -3.70 16.42
CA GLU A 415 -8.30 -4.78 17.40
C GLU A 415 -6.95 -5.30 17.90
N VAL A 416 -6.92 -5.86 19.12
CA VAL A 416 -5.70 -6.38 19.79
C VAL A 416 -5.99 -7.66 20.54
#